data_AF-A0A7Z9QVZ7-F1
#
_entry.id   AF-A0A7Z9QVZ7-F1
#
_cell.length_a   1.000
_cell.length_b   1.000
_cell.length_c   1.000
_cell.angle_alpha   90.00
_cell.angle_beta   90.00
_cell.angle_gamma   90.00
#
_symmetry.space_group_name_H-M   'P 1'
#
loop_
_entity.id
_entity.type
_entity.pdbx_description
1 polymer ?
#
loop_
_entity_poly.entity_id
_entity_poly.type
_entity_poly.pdbx_seq_one_letter_code
_entity_poly.pdbx_strand_id
1 'polypeptide(L)'
;MKLIICRNRQKDLLKSVLGFFFPLLIIGCSGSIGKIDVEHVDAITARSEIAIDQARLANAGSLSKDLFQKAETALKLADQAKEAKQGLDAIRLAYDAQNYAQSAEKAATYKSQEASLNAIIQRKETEILRQQSMFDTINQELEDARLEIQKAEADKVQLKREFDHSSEIAAQNLTRARDDCKKDRIELSILQEQFDETKTEWQQALHQIDEYETQIYKFRRQLAMAESVTDEAKKTANQARTKAALQGQSYSQKIDNLKQEKMVQDHTAILKEKARQARQYVQRQKAWNNSKTGKSSLSPQKQSAGKSAIADWYLAWVDKNMTRHLQNYTANTVTEQILIRSNGEKRNFINRKNLATEIKNITQQNWTPSDSAFQAESDSMIGTYRFNKVSNRSSQPVTYDVWEREVWMRENDKSQWEVHREIWRIYEEVPRY
;
A
#
# COMPACT_ATOMS: atom_id res chain seq x y z
N MET A 1 1.17 -80.52 -4.95
CA MET A 1 0.17 -81.05 -5.90
C MET A 1 0.63 -82.45 -6.31
N LYS A 2 -0.09 -83.49 -5.87
CA LYS A 2 0.15 -84.89 -6.27
C LYS A 2 -0.31 -85.07 -7.71
N LEU A 3 0.46 -85.77 -8.54
CA LEU A 3 -0.08 -86.48 -9.70
C LEU A 3 0.64 -87.81 -9.87
N ILE A 4 -0.10 -88.84 -9.48
CA ILE A 4 0.07 -90.26 -9.78
C ILE A 4 -0.57 -90.49 -11.14
N ILE A 5 0.11 -91.15 -12.10
CA ILE A 5 -0.54 -92.04 -13.08
C ILE A 5 0.36 -93.25 -13.35
N CYS A 6 -0.29 -94.41 -13.35
CA CYS A 6 0.20 -95.79 -13.35
C CYS A 6 0.28 -96.44 -14.75
N ARG A 7 0.88 -97.65 -14.75
CA ARG A 7 0.69 -98.84 -15.63
C ARG A 7 1.38 -98.81 -17.01
N ASN A 8 1.92 -99.90 -17.56
CA ASN A 8 1.60 -101.35 -17.48
C ASN A 8 2.88 -102.14 -17.92
N ARG A 9 3.37 -103.22 -17.31
CA ARG A 9 2.91 -104.64 -17.23
C ARG A 9 3.00 -105.45 -18.55
N GLN A 10 4.03 -106.27 -18.68
CA GLN A 10 4.10 -107.56 -19.43
C GLN A 10 5.35 -108.31 -18.93
N LYS A 11 5.29 -109.15 -17.88
CA LYS A 11 4.98 -110.59 -17.87
C LYS A 11 5.80 -111.42 -18.85
N ASP A 12 6.87 -112.00 -18.29
CA ASP A 12 7.48 -113.26 -18.70
C ASP A 12 6.41 -114.33 -18.97
N LEU A 13 6.45 -114.89 -20.16
CA LEU A 13 5.64 -116.04 -20.58
C LEU A 13 6.46 -116.85 -21.58
N LEU A 14 6.34 -118.17 -21.44
CA LEU A 14 6.81 -119.25 -22.33
C LEU A 14 8.17 -119.88 -22.00
N LYS A 15 8.24 -120.48 -20.80
CA LYS A 15 8.62 -121.89 -20.67
C LYS A 15 7.43 -122.75 -21.12
N SER A 16 7.71 -123.89 -21.75
CA SER A 16 6.78 -124.92 -22.25
C SER A 16 6.41 -124.80 -23.73
N VAL A 17 7.20 -125.48 -24.57
CA VAL A 17 6.64 -126.35 -25.61
C VAL A 17 7.34 -127.70 -25.47
N LEU A 18 6.61 -128.60 -24.81
CA LEU A 18 6.80 -130.05 -24.88
C LEU A 18 6.61 -130.51 -26.34
N GLY A 19 7.50 -131.41 -26.77
CA GLY A 19 7.13 -132.74 -27.24
C GLY A 19 6.48 -132.87 -28.63
N PHE A 20 7.16 -133.58 -29.52
CA PHE A 20 6.66 -134.52 -30.56
C PHE A 20 7.88 -134.76 -31.49
N PHE A 21 8.53 -135.92 -31.60
CA PHE A 21 8.04 -137.29 -31.77
C PHE A 21 9.12 -138.31 -31.31
N PHE A 22 8.71 -139.32 -30.54
CA PHE A 22 9.18 -140.73 -30.67
C PHE A 22 8.33 -141.38 -31.81
N PRO A 23 8.65 -142.55 -32.41
CA PRO A 23 9.48 -143.66 -31.89
C PRO A 23 10.36 -144.42 -32.93
N LEU A 24 11.21 -145.36 -32.46
CA LEU A 24 11.56 -146.67 -33.08
C LEU A 24 12.71 -147.29 -32.25
N LEU A 25 12.42 -148.20 -31.30
CA LEU A 25 12.40 -149.67 -31.44
C LEU A 25 13.66 -150.30 -32.09
N ILE A 26 14.51 -150.84 -31.20
CA ILE A 26 15.27 -152.11 -31.21
C ILE A 26 15.39 -152.85 -32.56
N ILE A 27 16.63 -153.17 -32.97
CA ILE A 27 17.15 -154.51 -33.34
C ILE A 27 18.69 -154.45 -33.25
N GLY A 28 19.28 -155.39 -32.51
CA GLY A 28 20.69 -155.76 -32.63
C GLY A 28 20.90 -156.88 -33.65
N CYS A 29 22.14 -156.98 -34.14
CA CYS A 29 22.77 -158.00 -34.99
C CYS A 29 23.06 -157.65 -36.46
N SER A 30 24.36 -157.78 -36.73
CA SER A 30 25.06 -158.21 -37.96
C SER A 30 25.04 -157.31 -39.19
N GLY A 31 26.25 -157.06 -39.69
CA GLY A 31 26.53 -156.15 -40.78
C GLY A 31 25.89 -156.55 -42.11
N SER A 32 25.35 -155.55 -42.78
CA SER A 32 25.60 -155.32 -44.19
C SER A 32 25.47 -153.81 -44.45
N ILE A 33 26.37 -153.29 -45.27
CA ILE A 33 26.37 -151.90 -45.76
C ILE A 33 25.05 -151.67 -46.52
N GLY A 34 24.13 -150.93 -45.89
CA GLY A 34 22.91 -150.42 -46.53
C GLY A 34 23.22 -149.09 -47.21
N LYS A 35 22.97 -149.01 -48.52
CA LYS A 35 23.07 -147.77 -49.31
C LYS A 35 22.13 -146.72 -48.71
N ILE A 36 22.66 -145.53 -48.41
CA ILE A 36 21.83 -144.36 -48.11
C ILE A 36 21.07 -144.01 -49.40
N ASP A 37 19.75 -143.89 -49.32
CA ASP A 37 18.89 -143.56 -50.46
C ASP A 37 19.14 -142.13 -50.94
N VAL A 38 19.23 -141.96 -52.27
CA VAL A 38 19.54 -140.69 -52.94
C VAL A 38 18.53 -139.58 -52.58
N GLU A 39 17.28 -139.96 -52.27
CA GLU A 39 16.19 -139.04 -51.89
C GLU A 39 16.50 -138.18 -50.65
N HIS A 40 17.25 -138.72 -49.67
CA HIS A 40 17.58 -137.96 -48.45
C HIS A 40 18.67 -136.91 -48.70
N VAL A 41 19.58 -137.18 -49.64
CA VAL A 41 20.61 -136.22 -50.08
C VAL A 41 19.96 -135.09 -50.86
N ASP A 42 19.03 -135.41 -51.77
CA ASP A 42 18.29 -134.41 -52.56
C ASP A 42 17.49 -133.44 -51.69
N ALA A 43 16.79 -133.96 -50.67
CA ALA A 43 15.97 -133.14 -49.79
C ALA A 43 16.79 -132.14 -48.95
N ILE A 44 17.98 -132.52 -48.47
CA ILE A 44 18.82 -131.63 -47.68
C ILE A 44 19.57 -130.62 -48.55
N THR A 45 20.02 -131.03 -49.74
CA THR A 45 20.61 -130.12 -50.73
C THR A 45 19.61 -129.03 -51.12
N ALA A 46 18.36 -129.40 -51.46
CA ALA A 46 17.31 -128.42 -51.78
C ALA A 46 17.02 -127.45 -50.63
N ARG A 47 17.02 -127.92 -49.37
CA ARG A 47 16.87 -127.05 -48.19
C ARG A 47 18.05 -126.10 -48.01
N SER A 48 19.26 -126.55 -48.32
CA SER A 48 20.46 -125.71 -48.24
C SER A 48 20.50 -124.65 -49.35
N GLU A 49 20.04 -124.98 -50.56
CA GLU A 49 19.84 -124.02 -51.66
C GLU A 49 18.84 -122.93 -51.28
N ILE A 50 17.68 -123.31 -50.75
CA ILE A 50 16.67 -122.35 -50.25
C ILE A 50 17.26 -121.43 -49.18
N ALA A 51 18.05 -121.98 -48.25
CA ALA A 51 18.69 -121.19 -47.20
C ALA A 51 19.72 -120.20 -47.78
N ILE A 52 20.47 -120.60 -48.82
CA ILE A 52 21.42 -119.73 -49.52
C ILE A 52 20.68 -118.61 -50.25
N ASP A 53 19.55 -118.89 -50.90
CA ASP A 53 18.74 -117.86 -51.54
C ASP A 53 18.11 -116.89 -50.53
N GLN A 54 17.65 -117.37 -49.38
CA GLN A 54 17.19 -116.51 -48.27
C GLN A 54 18.32 -115.62 -47.75
N ALA A 55 19.51 -116.16 -47.56
CA ALA A 55 20.69 -115.39 -47.19
C ALA A 55 21.04 -114.34 -48.26
N ARG A 56 20.91 -114.68 -49.54
CA ARG A 56 21.14 -113.77 -50.67
C ARG A 56 20.10 -112.63 -50.69
N LEU A 57 18.82 -112.92 -50.47
CA LEU A 57 17.76 -111.91 -50.33
C LEU A 57 17.98 -110.98 -49.14
N ALA A 58 18.54 -111.48 -48.04
CA ALA A 58 18.98 -110.67 -46.91
C ALA A 58 20.28 -109.89 -47.18
N ASN A 59 20.81 -109.92 -48.41
CA ASN A 59 22.05 -109.29 -48.83
C ASN A 59 23.30 -109.78 -48.06
N ALA A 60 23.31 -111.07 -47.67
CA ALA A 60 24.42 -111.66 -46.94
C ALA A 60 25.74 -111.66 -47.72
N GLY A 61 25.70 -111.65 -49.06
CA GLY A 61 26.89 -111.50 -49.89
C GLY A 61 27.69 -110.21 -49.62
N SER A 62 27.02 -109.13 -49.22
CA SER A 62 27.67 -107.87 -48.83
C SER A 62 27.84 -107.73 -47.32
N LEU A 63 26.82 -108.09 -46.54
CA LEU A 63 26.78 -107.79 -45.10
C LEU A 63 27.41 -108.89 -44.23
N SER A 64 27.41 -110.14 -44.70
CA SER A 64 27.94 -111.31 -43.99
C SER A 64 28.77 -112.21 -44.92
N LYS A 65 29.67 -111.57 -45.68
CA LYS A 65 30.41 -112.16 -46.80
C LYS A 65 31.11 -113.48 -46.46
N ASP A 66 31.79 -113.56 -45.31
CA ASP A 66 32.53 -114.76 -44.89
C ASP A 66 31.62 -115.98 -44.69
N LEU A 67 30.50 -115.82 -43.97
CA LEU A 67 29.55 -116.91 -43.73
C LEU A 67 28.80 -117.31 -45.01
N PHE A 68 28.45 -116.33 -45.85
CA PHE A 68 27.81 -116.58 -47.13
C PHE A 68 28.74 -117.37 -48.08
N GLN A 69 30.02 -117.01 -48.15
CA GLN A 69 31.02 -117.74 -48.94
C GLN A 69 31.24 -119.17 -48.42
N LYS A 70 31.23 -119.39 -47.09
CA LYS A 70 31.30 -120.73 -46.50
C LYS A 70 30.08 -121.58 -46.88
N ALA A 71 28.88 -120.97 -46.90
CA ALA A 71 27.66 -121.64 -47.32
C ALA A 71 27.71 -122.08 -48.80
N GLU A 72 28.08 -121.17 -49.71
CA GLU A 72 28.21 -121.47 -51.15
C GLU A 72 29.29 -122.53 -51.41
N THR A 73 30.41 -122.47 -50.67
CA THR A 73 31.49 -123.46 -50.79
C THR A 73 31.06 -124.84 -50.28
N ALA A 74 30.36 -124.91 -49.14
CA ALA A 74 29.87 -126.16 -48.58
C ALA A 74 28.80 -126.80 -49.47
N LEU A 75 27.90 -126.02 -50.08
CA LEU A 75 26.92 -126.54 -51.05
C LEU A 75 27.62 -127.14 -52.27
N LYS A 76 28.60 -126.42 -52.84
CA LYS A 76 29.38 -126.92 -53.98
C LYS A 76 30.11 -128.23 -53.66
N LEU A 77 30.67 -128.35 -52.46
CA LEU A 77 31.31 -129.58 -52.00
C LEU A 77 30.29 -130.70 -51.75
N ALA A 78 29.08 -130.38 -51.28
CA ALA A 78 27.99 -131.34 -51.12
C ALA A 78 27.54 -131.93 -52.46
N ASP A 79 27.41 -131.10 -53.50
CA ASP A 79 27.08 -131.54 -54.86
C ASP A 79 28.16 -132.46 -55.43
N GLN A 80 29.44 -132.12 -55.23
CA GLN A 80 30.57 -132.97 -55.64
C GLN A 80 30.57 -134.32 -54.91
N ALA A 81 30.32 -134.34 -53.60
CA ALA A 81 30.23 -135.56 -52.81
C ALA A 81 29.04 -136.45 -53.24
N LYS A 82 27.92 -135.82 -53.61
CA LYS A 82 26.73 -136.50 -54.15
C LYS A 82 27.05 -137.17 -55.50
N GLU A 83 27.70 -136.47 -56.43
CA GLU A 83 28.14 -137.03 -57.72
C GLU A 83 29.12 -138.21 -57.53
N ALA A 84 30.01 -138.11 -56.53
CA ALA A 84 30.94 -139.18 -56.15
C ALA A 84 30.29 -140.35 -55.38
N LYS A 85 28.96 -140.33 -55.16
CA LYS A 85 28.18 -141.33 -54.41
C LYS A 85 28.59 -141.45 -52.94
N GLN A 86 29.14 -140.39 -52.35
CA GLN A 86 29.51 -140.29 -50.93
C GLN A 86 28.35 -139.66 -50.13
N GLY A 87 27.26 -140.41 -49.96
CA GLY A 87 26.00 -139.87 -49.41
C GLY A 87 26.12 -139.24 -48.02
N LEU A 88 26.94 -139.80 -47.12
CA LEU A 88 27.12 -139.26 -45.76
C LEU A 88 27.83 -137.90 -45.77
N ASP A 89 28.88 -137.76 -46.59
CA ASP A 89 29.61 -136.49 -46.73
C ASP A 89 28.76 -135.43 -47.42
N ALA A 90 27.99 -135.81 -48.44
CA ALA A 90 27.04 -134.91 -49.10
C ALA A 90 25.99 -134.37 -48.12
N ILE A 91 25.42 -135.21 -47.26
CA ILE A 91 24.46 -134.78 -46.23
C ILE A 91 25.12 -133.82 -45.25
N ARG A 92 26.31 -134.16 -44.72
CA ARG A 92 27.01 -133.30 -43.76
C ARG A 92 27.31 -131.92 -44.37
N LEU A 93 27.84 -131.89 -45.59
CA LEU A 93 28.21 -130.66 -46.29
C LEU A 93 26.98 -129.82 -46.65
N ALA A 94 25.86 -130.44 -47.02
CA ALA A 94 24.59 -129.74 -47.24
C ALA A 94 24.02 -129.15 -45.93
N TYR A 95 24.15 -129.85 -44.80
CA TYR A 95 23.80 -129.31 -43.48
C TYR A 95 24.70 -128.13 -43.09
N ASP A 96 26.01 -128.24 -43.32
CA ASP A 96 26.94 -127.15 -43.08
C ASP A 96 26.59 -125.93 -43.96
N ALA A 97 26.28 -126.15 -45.24
CA ALA A 97 25.82 -125.12 -46.16
C ALA A 97 24.56 -124.42 -45.66
N GLN A 98 23.55 -125.19 -45.22
CA GLN A 98 22.32 -124.66 -44.65
C GLN A 98 22.60 -123.83 -43.38
N ASN A 99 23.41 -124.33 -42.45
CA ASN A 99 23.72 -123.65 -41.19
C ASN A 99 24.51 -122.36 -41.40
N TYR A 100 25.49 -122.38 -42.31
CA TYR A 100 26.24 -121.19 -42.68
C TYR A 100 25.33 -120.16 -43.37
N ALA A 101 24.43 -120.60 -44.26
CA ALA A 101 23.50 -119.71 -44.93
C ALA A 101 22.52 -119.03 -43.96
N GLN A 102 21.89 -119.79 -43.06
CA GLN A 102 20.97 -119.24 -42.05
C GLN A 102 21.68 -118.30 -41.08
N SER A 103 22.94 -118.59 -40.74
CA SER A 103 23.76 -117.72 -39.91
C SER A 103 24.18 -116.44 -40.67
N ALA A 104 24.45 -116.55 -41.97
CA ALA A 104 24.76 -115.42 -42.85
C ALA A 104 23.55 -114.49 -43.01
N GLU A 105 22.35 -115.05 -43.21
CA GLU A 105 21.07 -114.32 -43.29
C GLU A 105 20.79 -113.52 -42.01
N LYS A 106 20.89 -114.18 -40.84
CA LYS A 106 20.68 -113.52 -39.54
C LYS A 106 21.68 -112.38 -39.32
N ALA A 107 22.97 -112.64 -39.55
CA ALA A 107 24.01 -111.62 -39.39
C ALA A 107 23.81 -110.43 -40.34
N ALA A 108 23.39 -110.68 -41.58
CA ALA A 108 23.09 -109.64 -42.57
C ALA A 108 21.87 -108.80 -42.15
N THR A 109 20.81 -109.46 -41.67
CA THR A 109 19.61 -108.80 -41.16
C THR A 109 19.93 -107.90 -39.95
N TYR A 110 20.72 -108.39 -38.99
CA TYR A 110 21.13 -107.60 -37.83
C TYR A 110 21.97 -106.39 -38.23
N LYS A 111 22.96 -106.56 -39.11
CA LYS A 111 23.78 -105.43 -39.60
C LYS A 111 22.97 -104.38 -40.36
N SER A 112 21.99 -104.81 -41.14
CA SER A 112 21.07 -103.91 -41.85
C SER A 112 20.20 -103.11 -40.86
N GLN A 113 19.65 -103.78 -39.84
CA GLN A 113 18.88 -103.12 -38.77
C GLN A 113 19.74 -102.15 -37.96
N GLU A 114 20.95 -102.54 -37.58
CA GLU A 114 21.90 -101.69 -36.86
C GLU A 114 22.26 -100.44 -37.68
N ALA A 115 22.56 -100.59 -38.98
CA ALA A 115 22.85 -99.46 -39.85
C ALA A 115 21.66 -98.48 -39.96
N SER A 116 20.43 -99.01 -40.06
CA SER A 116 19.21 -98.20 -40.08
C SER A 116 19.01 -97.44 -38.77
N LEU A 117 19.19 -98.10 -37.62
CA LEU A 117 19.09 -97.47 -36.30
C LEU A 117 20.16 -96.40 -36.10
N ASN A 118 21.41 -96.67 -36.48
CA ASN A 118 22.50 -95.68 -36.42
C ASN A 118 22.22 -94.45 -37.29
N ALA A 119 21.66 -94.64 -38.49
CA ALA A 119 21.23 -93.52 -39.33
C ALA A 119 20.12 -92.67 -38.69
N ILE A 120 19.17 -93.31 -37.97
CA ILE A 120 18.13 -92.60 -37.22
C ILE A 120 18.73 -91.83 -36.04
N ILE A 121 19.65 -92.44 -35.29
CA ILE A 121 20.35 -91.82 -34.16
C ILE A 121 21.11 -90.58 -34.64
N GLN A 122 21.92 -90.69 -35.69
CA GLN A 122 22.66 -89.56 -36.24
C GLN A 122 21.74 -88.39 -36.68
N ARG A 123 20.60 -88.71 -37.31
CA ARG A 123 19.60 -87.68 -37.67
C ARG A 123 19.02 -87.00 -36.42
N LYS A 124 18.73 -87.76 -35.37
CA LYS A 124 18.19 -87.22 -34.12
C LYS A 124 19.23 -86.39 -33.35
N GLU A 125 20.48 -86.82 -33.32
CA GLU A 125 21.59 -86.04 -32.74
C GLU A 125 21.77 -84.70 -33.45
N THR A 126 21.74 -84.70 -34.79
CA THR A 126 21.82 -83.48 -35.59
C THR A 126 20.65 -82.53 -35.30
N GLU A 127 19.43 -83.06 -35.19
CA GLU A 127 18.25 -82.26 -34.85
C GLU A 127 18.32 -81.70 -33.42
N ILE A 128 18.83 -82.45 -32.46
CA ILE A 128 19.05 -81.97 -31.07
C ILE A 128 20.05 -80.82 -31.07
N LEU A 129 21.19 -80.95 -31.76
CA LEU A 129 22.18 -79.88 -31.86
C LEU A 129 21.59 -78.61 -32.50
N ARG A 130 20.78 -78.77 -33.56
CA ARG A 130 20.07 -77.66 -34.21
C ARG A 130 19.11 -76.97 -33.24
N GLN A 131 18.34 -77.75 -32.48
CA GLN A 131 17.41 -77.21 -31.49
C GLN A 131 18.15 -76.49 -30.35
N GLN A 132 19.26 -77.04 -29.86
CA GLN A 132 20.10 -76.39 -28.84
C GLN A 132 20.62 -75.03 -29.32
N SER A 133 21.17 -74.96 -30.55
CA SER A 133 21.61 -73.70 -31.14
C SER A 133 20.48 -72.68 -31.29
N MET A 134 19.26 -73.11 -31.64
CA MET A 134 18.09 -72.22 -31.66
C MET A 134 17.73 -71.72 -30.26
N PHE A 135 17.74 -72.59 -29.25
CA PHE A 135 17.46 -72.20 -27.87
C PHE A 135 18.49 -71.19 -27.34
N ASP A 136 19.77 -71.39 -27.65
CA ASP A 136 20.83 -70.45 -27.26
C ASP A 136 20.62 -69.08 -27.91
N THR A 137 20.24 -69.04 -29.19
CA THR A 137 19.93 -67.79 -29.91
C THR A 137 18.73 -67.07 -29.29
N ILE A 138 17.63 -67.79 -29.03
CA ILE A 138 16.42 -67.22 -28.43
C ILE A 138 16.70 -66.71 -27.01
N ASN A 139 17.52 -67.43 -26.23
CA ASN A 139 17.90 -66.98 -24.89
C ASN A 139 18.72 -65.69 -24.96
N GLN A 140 19.63 -65.57 -25.92
CA GLN A 140 20.40 -64.34 -26.12
C GLN A 140 19.49 -63.17 -26.50
N GLU A 141 18.58 -63.35 -27.47
CA GLU A 141 17.61 -62.32 -27.86
C GLU A 141 16.69 -61.91 -26.69
N LEU A 142 16.31 -62.88 -25.84
CA LEU A 142 15.50 -62.60 -24.64
C LEU A 142 16.27 -61.77 -23.61
N GLU A 143 17.55 -62.07 -23.37
CA GLU A 143 18.39 -61.27 -22.47
C GLU A 143 18.63 -59.86 -23.02
N ASP A 144 18.89 -59.72 -24.32
CA ASP A 144 19.03 -58.41 -24.96
C ASP A 144 17.74 -57.59 -24.83
N ALA A 145 16.57 -58.19 -25.08
CA ALA A 145 15.28 -57.53 -24.88
C ALA A 145 15.03 -57.14 -23.41
N ARG A 146 15.45 -57.96 -22.45
CA ARG A 146 15.36 -57.62 -21.01
C ARG A 146 16.23 -56.42 -20.66
N LEU A 147 17.44 -56.33 -21.21
CA LEU A 147 18.33 -55.19 -21.03
C LEU A 147 17.74 -53.91 -21.64
N GLU A 148 17.15 -53.99 -22.83
CA GLU A 148 16.47 -52.85 -23.46
C GLU A 148 15.28 -52.36 -22.61
N ILE A 149 14.47 -53.27 -22.08
CA ILE A 149 13.36 -52.92 -21.18
C ILE A 149 13.87 -52.22 -19.92
N GLN A 150 14.93 -52.74 -19.28
CA GLN A 150 15.52 -52.10 -18.10
C GLN A 150 16.03 -50.69 -18.41
N LYS A 151 16.67 -50.50 -19.56
CA LYS A 151 17.13 -49.19 -20.00
C LYS A 151 15.97 -48.22 -20.23
N ALA A 152 14.92 -48.66 -20.92
CA ALA A 152 13.72 -47.86 -21.15
C ALA A 152 13.01 -47.48 -19.84
N GLU A 153 12.96 -48.40 -18.86
CA GLU A 153 12.38 -48.13 -17.54
C GLU A 153 13.23 -47.09 -16.78
N ALA A 154 14.56 -47.17 -16.85
CA ALA A 154 15.46 -46.19 -16.26
C ALA A 154 15.29 -44.80 -16.90
N ASP A 155 15.24 -44.73 -18.23
CA ASP A 155 15.03 -43.49 -18.98
C ASP A 155 13.68 -42.85 -18.64
N LYS A 156 12.62 -43.66 -18.52
CA LYS A 156 11.29 -43.22 -18.08
C LYS A 156 11.31 -42.64 -16.67
N VAL A 157 12.02 -43.27 -15.73
CA VAL A 157 12.17 -42.74 -14.35
C VAL A 157 12.91 -41.42 -14.36
N GLN A 158 13.97 -41.30 -15.17
CA GLN A 158 14.73 -40.06 -15.30
C GLN A 158 13.88 -38.93 -15.89
N LEU A 159 13.21 -39.18 -17.03
CA LEU A 159 12.32 -38.20 -17.68
C LEU A 159 11.20 -37.74 -16.74
N LYS A 160 10.66 -38.64 -15.92
CA LYS A 160 9.64 -38.27 -14.93
C LYS A 160 10.20 -37.30 -13.88
N ARG A 161 11.42 -37.54 -13.38
CA ARG A 161 12.07 -36.63 -12.42
C ARG A 161 12.37 -35.27 -13.05
N GLU A 162 12.86 -35.25 -14.28
CA GLU A 162 13.13 -34.02 -15.03
C GLU A 162 11.85 -33.21 -15.25
N PHE A 163 10.75 -33.89 -15.63
CA PHE A 163 9.44 -33.28 -15.77
C PHE A 163 8.92 -32.71 -14.44
N ASP A 164 8.97 -33.49 -13.36
CA ASP A 164 8.50 -33.06 -12.04
C ASP A 164 9.30 -31.83 -11.56
N HIS A 165 10.63 -31.85 -11.73
CA HIS A 165 11.50 -30.72 -11.38
C HIS A 165 11.21 -29.48 -12.23
N SER A 166 11.07 -29.63 -13.55
CA SER A 166 10.72 -28.52 -14.45
C SER A 166 9.34 -27.94 -14.13
N SER A 167 8.37 -28.79 -13.79
CA SER A 167 7.02 -28.39 -13.40
C SER A 167 7.04 -27.60 -12.10
N GLU A 168 7.83 -28.03 -11.12
CA GLU A 168 8.00 -27.31 -9.85
C GLU A 168 8.64 -25.93 -10.06
N ILE A 169 9.70 -25.83 -10.86
CA ILE A 169 10.32 -24.54 -11.22
C ILE A 169 9.30 -23.63 -11.91
N ALA A 170 8.52 -24.16 -12.86
CA ALA A 170 7.49 -23.39 -13.55
C ALA A 170 6.42 -22.86 -12.58
N ALA A 171 5.96 -23.70 -11.63
CA ALA A 171 5.00 -23.30 -10.61
C ALA A 171 5.54 -22.21 -9.66
N GLN A 172 6.81 -22.33 -9.25
CA GLN A 172 7.48 -21.31 -8.44
C GLN A 172 7.61 -19.98 -9.19
N ASN A 173 8.02 -20.01 -10.46
CA ASN A 173 8.14 -18.81 -11.29
C ASN A 173 6.77 -18.13 -11.51
N LEU A 174 5.71 -18.91 -11.71
CA LEU A 174 4.34 -18.39 -11.87
C LEU A 174 3.86 -17.73 -10.57
N THR A 175 4.23 -18.28 -9.41
CA THR A 175 3.93 -17.70 -8.10
C THR A 175 4.66 -16.37 -7.90
N ARG A 176 5.97 -16.31 -8.20
CA ARG A 176 6.76 -15.06 -8.16
C ARG A 176 6.17 -14.00 -9.08
N ALA A 177 5.90 -14.33 -10.34
CA ALA A 177 5.31 -13.40 -11.30
C ALA A 177 3.94 -12.87 -10.83
N ARG A 178 3.14 -13.70 -10.16
CA ARG A 178 1.86 -13.27 -9.58
C ARG A 178 2.04 -12.30 -8.42
N ASP A 179 3.02 -12.54 -7.55
CA ASP A 179 3.29 -11.68 -6.41
C ASP A 179 3.93 -10.35 -6.85
N ASP A 180 4.81 -10.37 -7.85
CA ASP A 180 5.34 -9.17 -8.50
C ASP A 180 4.20 -8.35 -9.12
N CYS A 181 3.29 -8.99 -9.86
CA CYS A 181 2.11 -8.32 -10.42
C CYS A 181 1.20 -7.69 -9.34
N LYS A 182 1.03 -8.35 -8.18
CA LYS A 182 0.30 -7.74 -7.06
C LYS A 182 1.03 -6.52 -6.51
N LYS A 183 2.36 -6.60 -6.37
CA LYS A 183 3.20 -5.50 -5.89
C LYS A 183 3.12 -4.30 -6.83
N ASP A 184 3.29 -4.52 -8.13
CA ASP A 184 3.19 -3.47 -9.16
C ASP A 184 1.81 -2.81 -9.15
N ARG A 185 0.75 -3.60 -8.94
CA ARG A 185 -0.62 -3.06 -8.81
C ARG A 185 -0.79 -2.16 -7.59
N ILE A 186 -0.15 -2.50 -6.46
CA ILE A 186 -0.16 -1.66 -5.25
C ILE A 186 0.63 -0.38 -5.51
N GLU A 187 1.83 -0.48 -6.09
CA GLU A 187 2.65 0.70 -6.43
C GLU A 187 1.92 1.64 -7.39
N LEU A 188 1.24 1.09 -8.41
CA LEU A 188 0.42 1.87 -9.33
C LEU A 188 -0.74 2.58 -8.62
N SER A 189 -1.39 1.93 -7.66
CA SER A 189 -2.44 2.55 -6.85
C SER A 189 -1.92 3.71 -6.02
N ILE A 190 -0.75 3.56 -5.38
CA ILE A 190 -0.12 4.62 -4.59
C ILE A 190 0.26 5.81 -5.48
N LEU A 191 0.87 5.54 -6.64
CA LEU A 191 1.22 6.57 -7.63
C LEU A 191 -0.02 7.33 -8.11
N GLN A 192 -1.14 6.63 -8.30
CA GLN A 192 -2.38 7.23 -8.75
C GLN A 192 -3.03 8.10 -7.66
N GLU A 193 -2.99 7.66 -6.40
CA GLU A 193 -3.41 8.47 -5.25
C GLU A 193 -2.57 9.75 -5.10
N GLN A 194 -1.24 9.63 -5.19
CA GLN A 194 -0.33 10.79 -5.17
C GLN A 194 -0.59 11.76 -6.32
N PHE A 195 -0.89 11.23 -7.51
CA PHE A 195 -1.24 12.06 -8.67
C PHE A 195 -2.55 12.83 -8.44
N ASP A 196 -3.58 12.17 -7.89
CA ASP A 196 -4.87 12.79 -7.60
C ASP A 196 -4.76 13.84 -6.47
N GLU A 197 -3.95 13.59 -5.44
CA GLU A 197 -3.62 14.59 -4.41
C GLU A 197 -2.93 15.82 -5.03
N THR A 198 -1.85 15.61 -5.79
CA THR A 198 -1.10 16.68 -6.45
C THR A 198 -1.99 17.49 -7.40
N LYS A 199 -2.88 16.82 -8.13
CA LYS A 199 -3.86 17.47 -9.01
C LYS A 199 -4.82 18.34 -8.23
N THR A 200 -5.27 17.88 -7.06
CA THR A 200 -6.16 18.64 -6.17
C THR A 200 -5.45 19.87 -5.60
N GLU A 201 -4.22 19.73 -5.12
CA GLU A 201 -3.39 20.84 -4.65
C GLU A 201 -3.17 21.89 -5.75
N TRP A 202 -2.87 21.44 -6.97
CA TRP A 202 -2.70 22.33 -8.12
C TRP A 202 -3.98 23.10 -8.47
N GLN A 203 -5.14 22.44 -8.42
CA GLN A 203 -6.43 23.08 -8.61
C GLN A 203 -6.73 24.13 -7.53
N GLN A 204 -6.39 23.84 -6.27
CA GLN A 204 -6.52 24.82 -5.18
C GLN A 204 -5.59 26.02 -5.37
N ALA A 205 -4.34 25.78 -5.78
CA ALA A 205 -3.39 26.85 -6.07
C ALA A 205 -3.87 27.75 -7.22
N LEU A 206 -4.43 27.16 -8.28
CA LEU A 206 -5.06 27.92 -9.36
C LEU A 206 -6.22 28.79 -8.88
N HIS A 207 -7.07 28.25 -8.01
CA HIS A 207 -8.17 29.03 -7.45
C HIS A 207 -7.66 30.22 -6.60
N GLN A 208 -6.62 30.00 -5.78
CA GLN A 208 -5.99 31.08 -5.01
C GLN A 208 -5.39 32.16 -5.92
N ILE A 209 -4.78 31.77 -7.05
CA ILE A 209 -4.26 32.73 -8.04
C ILE A 209 -5.41 33.60 -8.57
N ASP A 210 -6.54 33.01 -8.96
CA ASP A 210 -7.72 33.75 -9.46
C ASP A 210 -8.30 34.70 -8.39
N GLU A 211 -8.33 34.26 -7.12
CA GLU A 211 -8.71 35.12 -5.99
C GLU A 211 -7.74 36.31 -5.81
N TYR A 212 -6.43 36.06 -5.90
CA TYR A 212 -5.41 37.11 -5.82
C TYR A 212 -5.50 38.08 -6.99
N GLU A 213 -5.74 37.61 -8.22
CA GLU A 213 -5.97 38.46 -9.38
C GLU A 213 -7.18 39.37 -9.18
N THR A 214 -8.27 38.83 -8.63
CA THR A 214 -9.46 39.60 -8.26
C THR A 214 -9.16 40.66 -7.20
N GLN A 215 -8.35 40.33 -6.19
CA GLN A 215 -7.93 41.29 -5.16
C GLN A 215 -7.02 42.39 -5.74
N ILE A 216 -6.06 42.03 -6.59
CA ILE A 216 -5.19 42.98 -7.29
C ILE A 216 -6.03 43.95 -8.13
N TYR A 217 -7.05 43.46 -8.83
CA TYR A 217 -7.95 44.31 -9.59
C TYR A 217 -8.71 45.31 -8.70
N LYS A 218 -9.21 44.87 -7.53
CA LYS A 218 -9.85 45.75 -6.55
C LYS A 218 -8.88 46.83 -6.03
N PHE A 219 -7.66 46.45 -5.68
CA PHE A 219 -6.64 47.41 -5.20
C PHE A 219 -6.24 48.40 -6.29
N ARG A 220 -6.08 47.96 -7.54
CA ARG A 220 -5.83 48.87 -8.68
C ARG A 220 -6.94 49.89 -8.84
N ARG A 221 -8.21 49.47 -8.71
CA ARG A 221 -9.35 50.38 -8.78
C ARG A 221 -9.37 51.38 -7.61
N GLN A 222 -9.07 50.92 -6.40
CA GLN A 222 -8.97 51.79 -5.22
C GLN A 222 -7.84 52.82 -5.36
N LEU A 223 -6.68 52.40 -5.87
CA LEU A 223 -5.56 53.29 -6.16
C LEU A 223 -5.94 54.36 -7.17
N ALA A 224 -6.56 53.98 -8.31
CA ALA A 224 -7.02 54.94 -9.31
C ALA A 224 -8.05 55.94 -8.76
N MET A 225 -8.96 55.50 -7.88
CA MET A 225 -9.90 56.41 -7.21
C MET A 225 -9.18 57.38 -6.27
N ALA A 226 -8.21 56.90 -5.48
CA ALA A 226 -7.42 57.74 -4.59
C ALA A 226 -6.57 58.77 -5.34
N GLU A 227 -5.97 58.38 -6.47
CA GLU A 227 -5.25 59.28 -7.38
C GLU A 227 -6.17 60.37 -7.92
N SER A 228 -7.36 60.00 -8.40
CA SER A 228 -8.37 60.96 -8.87
C SER A 228 -8.80 61.97 -7.79
N VAL A 229 -9.07 61.50 -6.57
CA VAL A 229 -9.42 62.38 -5.43
C VAL A 229 -8.28 63.33 -5.10
N THR A 230 -7.04 62.84 -5.17
CA THR A 230 -5.85 63.64 -4.90
C THR A 230 -5.68 64.74 -5.96
N ASP A 231 -5.87 64.43 -7.23
CA ASP A 231 -5.78 65.41 -8.32
C ASP A 231 -6.92 66.44 -8.27
N GLU A 232 -8.14 66.02 -7.91
CA GLU A 232 -9.26 66.93 -7.68
C GLU A 232 -9.00 67.86 -6.48
N ALA A 233 -8.45 67.33 -5.39
CA ALA A 233 -8.04 68.11 -4.23
C ALA A 233 -6.94 69.13 -4.59
N LYS A 234 -5.92 68.74 -5.38
CA LYS A 234 -4.90 69.67 -5.89
C LYS A 234 -5.51 70.76 -6.75
N LYS A 235 -6.44 70.42 -7.66
CA LYS A 235 -7.14 71.40 -8.50
C LYS A 235 -7.94 72.39 -7.65
N THR A 236 -8.68 71.89 -6.66
CA THR A 236 -9.45 72.71 -5.72
C THR A 236 -8.55 73.61 -4.89
N ALA A 237 -7.43 73.09 -4.37
CA ALA A 237 -6.44 73.87 -3.64
C ALA A 237 -5.81 74.97 -4.51
N ASN A 238 -5.49 74.68 -5.77
CA ASN A 238 -4.98 75.66 -6.72
C ASN A 238 -6.02 76.76 -7.05
N GLN A 239 -7.29 76.39 -7.21
CA GLN A 239 -8.38 77.36 -7.39
C GLN A 239 -8.56 78.23 -6.15
N ALA A 240 -8.54 77.65 -4.94
CA ALA A 240 -8.61 78.39 -3.69
C ALA A 240 -7.42 79.35 -3.53
N ARG A 241 -6.20 78.89 -3.86
CA ARG A 241 -4.99 79.72 -3.85
C ARG A 241 -5.10 80.89 -4.83
N THR A 242 -5.60 80.63 -6.05
CA THR A 242 -5.83 81.67 -7.05
C THR A 242 -6.88 82.67 -6.58
N LYS A 243 -8.00 82.21 -6.02
CA LYS A 243 -9.06 83.05 -5.46
C LYS A 243 -8.55 83.90 -4.28
N ALA A 244 -7.75 83.31 -3.39
CA ALA A 244 -7.12 84.01 -2.28
C ALA A 244 -6.12 85.07 -2.78
N ALA A 245 -5.35 84.78 -3.83
CA ALA A 245 -4.45 85.74 -4.45
C ALA A 245 -5.22 86.91 -5.10
N LEU A 246 -6.30 86.63 -5.84
CA LEU A 246 -7.17 87.66 -6.42
C LEU A 246 -7.86 88.51 -5.35
N GLN A 247 -8.35 87.88 -4.27
CA GLN A 247 -8.88 88.60 -3.11
C GLN A 247 -7.79 89.45 -2.44
N GLY A 248 -6.58 88.92 -2.30
CA GLY A 248 -5.41 89.66 -1.80
C GLY A 248 -5.10 90.89 -2.65
N GLN A 249 -5.11 90.75 -3.99
CA GLN A 249 -4.94 91.88 -4.91
C GLN A 249 -6.09 92.90 -4.80
N SER A 250 -7.34 92.43 -4.74
CA SER A 250 -8.52 93.31 -4.58
C SER A 250 -8.50 94.06 -3.25
N TYR A 251 -8.09 93.40 -2.16
CA TYR A 251 -7.88 94.05 -0.87
C TYR A 251 -6.72 95.02 -0.91
N SER A 252 -5.61 94.69 -1.59
CA SER A 252 -4.49 95.61 -1.77
C SER A 252 -4.92 96.86 -2.54
N GLN A 253 -5.65 96.72 -3.65
CA GLN A 253 -6.24 97.83 -4.39
C GLN A 253 -7.23 98.64 -3.54
N LYS A 254 -8.07 97.99 -2.72
CA LYS A 254 -8.94 98.68 -1.76
C LYS A 254 -8.15 99.42 -0.69
N ILE A 255 -7.05 98.86 -0.20
CA ILE A 255 -6.16 99.50 0.78
C ILE A 255 -5.50 100.71 0.15
N ASP A 256 -5.05 100.63 -1.10
CA ASP A 256 -4.45 101.75 -1.82
C ASP A 256 -5.48 102.86 -2.10
N ASN A 257 -6.71 102.50 -2.48
CA ASN A 257 -7.83 103.45 -2.63
C ASN A 257 -8.24 104.07 -1.28
N LEU A 258 -8.31 103.28 -0.21
CA LEU A 258 -8.57 103.78 1.16
C LEU A 258 -7.42 104.64 1.69
N LYS A 259 -6.17 104.42 1.23
CA LYS A 259 -5.02 105.28 1.54
C LYS A 259 -5.16 106.65 0.90
N GLN A 260 -5.82 106.77 -0.27
CA GLN A 260 -6.13 108.05 -0.90
C GLN A 260 -7.35 108.75 -0.29
N GLU A 261 -8.39 108.01 0.14
CA GLU A 261 -9.61 108.64 0.68
C GLU A 261 -9.62 108.87 2.21
N LYS A 262 -8.75 108.20 2.99
CA LYS A 262 -8.85 108.19 4.46
C LYS A 262 -7.61 108.66 5.23
N MET A 263 -6.73 109.46 4.60
CA MET A 263 -5.46 109.88 5.24
C MET A 263 -5.56 111.04 6.26
N VAL A 264 -6.75 111.51 6.67
CA VAL A 264 -6.86 112.64 7.62
C VAL A 264 -7.71 112.39 8.89
N GLN A 265 -8.53 111.33 9.02
CA GLN A 265 -9.48 111.27 10.17
C GLN A 265 -9.51 110.05 11.12
N ASP A 266 -8.90 108.89 10.84
CA ASP A 266 -9.23 107.68 11.65
C ASP A 266 -8.10 107.02 12.47
N HIS A 267 -6.85 107.50 12.40
CA HIS A 267 -5.73 106.81 13.08
C HIS A 267 -5.74 107.00 14.61
N THR A 268 -6.22 108.15 15.10
CA THR A 268 -6.20 108.52 16.53
C THR A 268 -7.29 107.83 17.35
N ALA A 269 -8.41 107.46 16.73
CA ALA A 269 -9.53 106.81 17.41
C ALA A 269 -9.26 105.31 17.69
N ILE A 270 -8.62 104.62 16.75
CA ILE A 270 -8.32 103.19 16.87
C ILE A 270 -7.26 102.91 17.94
N LEU A 271 -6.23 103.78 18.04
CA LEU A 271 -5.20 103.66 19.08
C LEU A 271 -5.77 103.90 20.49
N LYS A 272 -6.72 104.82 20.64
CA LYS A 272 -7.43 105.05 21.92
C LYS A 272 -8.25 103.82 22.34
N GLU A 273 -8.94 103.17 21.41
CA GLU A 273 -9.77 102.00 21.71
C GLU A 273 -8.94 100.76 22.06
N LYS A 274 -7.83 100.50 21.35
CA LYS A 274 -6.90 99.41 21.68
C LYS A 274 -6.19 99.62 23.01
N ALA A 275 -5.80 100.86 23.33
CA ALA A 275 -5.23 101.21 24.63
C ALA A 275 -6.25 101.03 25.77
N ARG A 276 -7.53 101.32 25.53
CA ARG A 276 -8.63 101.08 26.49
C ARG A 276 -8.85 99.58 26.75
N GLN A 277 -8.85 98.75 25.70
CA GLN A 277 -9.02 97.30 25.82
C GLN A 277 -7.85 96.63 26.55
N ALA A 278 -6.61 97.03 26.25
CA ALA A 278 -5.41 96.52 26.94
C ALA A 278 -5.39 96.90 28.43
N ARG A 279 -5.79 98.14 28.78
CA ARG A 279 -5.90 98.59 30.17
C ARG A 279 -7.00 97.86 30.95
N GLN A 280 -8.11 97.52 30.30
CA GLN A 280 -9.17 96.69 30.90
C GLN A 280 -8.72 95.24 31.12
N TYR A 281 -7.89 94.68 30.25
CA TYR A 281 -7.33 93.33 30.42
C TYR A 281 -6.37 93.27 31.61
N VAL A 282 -5.46 94.23 31.75
CA VAL A 282 -4.48 94.30 32.85
C VAL A 282 -5.15 94.59 34.21
N GLN A 283 -6.18 95.46 34.25
CA GLN A 283 -6.94 95.67 35.50
C GLN A 283 -7.76 94.44 35.90
N ARG A 284 -8.31 93.70 34.94
CA ARG A 284 -9.01 92.43 35.23
C ARG A 284 -8.06 91.36 35.75
N GLN A 285 -6.83 91.27 35.23
CA GLN A 285 -5.82 90.34 35.77
C GLN A 285 -5.41 90.66 37.22
N LYS A 286 -5.24 91.95 37.55
CA LYS A 286 -4.87 92.39 38.92
C LYS A 286 -5.98 92.20 39.95
N ALA A 287 -7.26 92.19 39.54
CA ALA A 287 -8.39 91.90 40.43
C ALA A 287 -8.63 90.39 40.65
N TRP A 288 -7.96 89.53 39.88
CA TRP A 288 -8.26 88.10 39.80
C TRP A 288 -7.17 87.18 40.37
N ASN A 289 -5.93 87.69 40.48
CA ASN A 289 -4.81 87.03 41.15
C ASN A 289 -4.78 87.34 42.65
N ASN A 290 -5.76 86.81 43.39
CA ASN A 290 -5.60 86.58 44.83
C ASN A 290 -5.28 85.11 45.03
N SER A 291 -3.98 84.81 45.15
CA SER A 291 -3.49 83.50 45.57
C SER A 291 -4.08 83.17 46.95
N LYS A 292 -4.60 81.95 47.15
CA LYS A 292 -5.11 81.50 48.46
C LYS A 292 -3.97 81.65 49.49
N THR A 293 -4.21 82.45 50.54
CA THR A 293 -3.25 82.73 51.61
C THR A 293 -3.42 81.79 52.80
N GLY A 294 -4.55 81.06 52.87
CA GLY A 294 -4.89 80.15 53.96
C GLY A 294 -5.32 80.84 55.25
N LYS A 295 -5.49 82.16 55.24
CA LYS A 295 -5.91 82.97 56.40
C LYS A 295 -7.33 83.47 56.21
N SER A 296 -8.14 83.46 57.27
CA SER A 296 -9.53 83.91 57.27
C SER A 296 -9.79 84.91 58.39
N SER A 297 -10.61 85.92 58.12
CA SER A 297 -11.15 86.88 59.09
C SER A 297 -12.58 86.54 59.54
N LEU A 298 -13.16 85.45 59.03
CA LEU A 298 -14.50 84.99 59.41
C LEU A 298 -14.49 84.30 60.78
N SER A 299 -15.41 84.70 61.67
CA SER A 299 -15.64 83.99 62.93
C SER A 299 -16.20 82.58 62.68
N PRO A 300 -16.03 81.62 63.61
CA PRO A 300 -16.57 80.26 63.46
C PRO A 300 -18.07 80.23 63.14
N GLN A 301 -18.87 81.13 63.73
CA GLN A 301 -20.30 81.24 63.44
C GLN A 301 -20.55 81.66 61.99
N LYS A 302 -19.77 82.61 61.46
CA LYS A 302 -19.88 83.06 60.07
C LYS A 302 -19.38 82.01 59.09
N GLN A 303 -18.36 81.22 59.45
CA GLN A 303 -17.92 80.08 58.63
C GLN A 303 -19.00 79.00 58.53
N SER A 304 -19.68 78.69 59.63
CA SER A 304 -20.83 77.76 59.63
C SER A 304 -21.98 78.28 58.77
N ALA A 305 -22.35 79.56 58.93
CA ALA A 305 -23.41 80.19 58.13
C ALA A 305 -23.07 80.22 56.63
N GLY A 306 -21.83 80.58 56.27
CA GLY A 306 -21.37 80.57 54.88
C GLY A 306 -21.34 79.16 54.28
N LYS A 307 -20.94 78.15 55.06
CA LYS A 307 -20.99 76.74 54.61
C LYS A 307 -22.41 76.31 54.29
N SER A 308 -23.37 76.64 55.17
CA SER A 308 -24.79 76.36 54.92
C SER A 308 -25.31 77.08 53.68
N ALA A 309 -24.96 78.35 53.48
CA ALA A 309 -25.37 79.11 52.30
C ALA A 309 -24.84 78.51 50.98
N ILE A 310 -23.59 78.02 50.96
CA ILE A 310 -23.03 77.32 49.81
C ILE A 310 -23.71 75.98 49.59
N ALA A 311 -24.01 75.23 50.66
CA ALA A 311 -24.74 73.97 50.56
C ALA A 311 -26.16 74.19 49.99
N ASP A 312 -26.88 75.21 50.45
CA ASP A 312 -28.21 75.57 49.94
C ASP A 312 -28.15 76.01 48.47
N TRP A 313 -27.13 76.77 48.09
CA TRP A 313 -26.87 77.14 46.70
C TRP A 313 -26.64 75.92 45.81
N TYR A 314 -25.87 74.95 46.29
CA TYR A 314 -25.57 73.72 45.58
C TYR A 314 -26.83 72.84 45.46
N LEU A 315 -27.59 72.68 46.55
CA LEU A 315 -28.85 71.92 46.56
C LEU A 315 -29.86 72.51 45.59
N ALA A 316 -29.99 73.84 45.52
CA ALA A 316 -30.85 74.50 44.54
C ALA A 316 -30.49 74.15 43.08
N TRP A 317 -29.21 73.92 42.79
CA TRP A 317 -28.77 73.44 41.48
C TRP A 317 -29.09 71.95 41.27
N VAL A 318 -28.84 71.10 42.26
CA VAL A 318 -29.17 69.66 42.22
C VAL A 318 -30.67 69.43 42.02
N ASP A 319 -31.51 70.20 42.72
CA ASP A 319 -32.97 70.16 42.62
C ASP A 319 -33.51 70.79 41.32
N LYS A 320 -32.62 71.22 40.42
CA LYS A 320 -32.94 71.88 39.14
C LYS A 320 -33.73 73.19 39.30
N ASN A 321 -33.71 73.80 40.49
CA ASN A 321 -34.33 75.10 40.76
C ASN A 321 -33.39 76.25 40.38
N MET A 322 -33.30 76.50 39.06
CA MET A 322 -32.36 77.49 38.50
C MET A 322 -32.63 78.91 39.01
N THR A 323 -33.90 79.26 39.26
CA THR A 323 -34.27 80.57 39.83
C THR A 323 -33.64 80.77 41.20
N ARG A 324 -33.79 79.79 42.12
CA ARG A 324 -33.20 79.84 43.45
C ARG A 324 -31.67 79.80 43.41
N HIS A 325 -31.09 79.01 42.51
CA HIS A 325 -29.64 78.94 42.34
C HIS A 325 -29.03 80.28 41.90
N LEU A 326 -29.66 80.96 40.94
CA LEU A 326 -29.17 82.23 40.37
C LEU A 326 -29.45 83.46 41.24
N GLN A 327 -30.29 83.34 42.27
CA GLN A 327 -30.57 84.43 43.23
C GLN A 327 -29.32 84.83 44.00
N ASN A 328 -28.44 83.88 44.33
CA ASN A 328 -27.24 84.15 45.11
C ASN A 328 -26.14 84.84 44.31
N TYR A 329 -26.29 85.01 42.99
CA TYR A 329 -25.30 85.72 42.18
C TYR A 329 -25.57 87.22 42.20
N THR A 330 -24.51 88.04 42.18
CA THR A 330 -24.62 89.50 42.02
C THR A 330 -24.67 89.89 40.53
N ALA A 331 -25.14 91.09 40.20
CA ALA A 331 -25.18 91.58 38.82
C ALA A 331 -23.80 91.61 38.14
N ASN A 332 -22.75 91.73 38.94
CA ASN A 332 -21.36 91.85 38.50
C ASN A 332 -20.59 90.52 38.58
N THR A 333 -21.23 89.43 38.98
CA THR A 333 -20.54 88.15 39.09
C THR A 333 -20.09 87.66 37.71
N VAL A 334 -18.81 87.31 37.63
CA VAL A 334 -18.19 86.71 36.46
C VAL A 334 -17.68 85.34 36.87
N THR A 335 -18.16 84.30 36.19
CA THR A 335 -17.67 82.94 36.34
C THR A 335 -16.54 82.73 35.33
N GLU A 336 -15.35 82.37 35.80
CA GLU A 336 -14.27 81.97 34.89
C GLU A 336 -14.39 80.48 34.61
N GLN A 337 -14.37 80.11 33.34
CA GLN A 337 -14.24 78.74 32.89
C GLN A 337 -12.85 78.54 32.29
N ILE A 338 -12.07 77.65 32.89
CA ILE A 338 -10.77 77.22 32.42
C ILE A 338 -10.92 75.81 31.89
N LEU A 339 -10.72 75.66 30.58
CA LEU A 339 -10.64 74.37 29.93
C LEU A 339 -9.17 73.96 29.80
N ILE A 340 -8.83 72.82 30.39
CA ILE A 340 -7.46 72.34 30.52
C ILE A 340 -7.33 71.06 29.70
N ARG A 341 -6.45 71.10 28.70
CA ARG A 341 -6.15 70.01 27.77
C ARG A 341 -4.65 69.75 27.74
N SER A 342 -4.25 68.62 27.19
CA SER A 342 -2.84 68.27 26.96
C SER A 342 -2.06 69.33 26.17
N ASN A 343 -2.72 70.10 25.30
CA ASN A 343 -2.11 71.13 24.46
C ASN A 343 -2.26 72.57 24.99
N GLY A 344 -2.77 72.76 26.20
CA GLY A 344 -2.80 74.06 26.88
C GLY A 344 -4.12 74.40 27.57
N GLU A 345 -4.16 75.60 28.17
CA GLU A 345 -5.33 76.14 28.86
C GLU A 345 -6.08 77.15 27.98
N LYS A 346 -7.41 77.05 27.94
CA LYS A 346 -8.29 78.07 27.36
C LYS A 346 -9.19 78.65 28.44
N ARG A 347 -9.12 79.97 28.62
CA ARG A 347 -9.91 80.73 29.60
C ARG A 347 -11.05 81.47 28.93
N ASN A 348 -12.25 81.27 29.44
CA ASN A 348 -13.46 81.99 29.06
C ASN A 348 -14.06 82.65 30.29
N PHE A 349 -14.70 83.81 30.10
CA PHE A 349 -15.38 84.53 31.18
C PHE A 349 -16.87 84.61 30.89
N ILE A 350 -17.67 84.03 31.77
CA ILE A 350 -19.12 83.93 31.66
C ILE A 350 -19.73 84.97 32.59
N ASN A 351 -20.42 85.95 32.02
CA ASN A 351 -21.15 86.94 32.81
C ASN A 351 -22.48 86.36 33.32
N ARG A 352 -23.10 87.03 34.30
CA ARG A 352 -24.41 86.63 34.84
C ARG A 352 -25.49 86.38 33.78
N LYS A 353 -25.55 87.18 32.70
CA LYS A 353 -26.58 87.03 31.64
C LYS A 353 -26.48 85.69 30.92
N ASN A 354 -25.26 85.19 30.72
CA ASN A 354 -25.00 83.94 30.01
C ASN A 354 -24.88 82.74 30.95
N LEU A 355 -24.70 82.98 32.26
CA LEU A 355 -24.44 81.94 33.26
C LEU A 355 -25.55 80.88 33.33
N ALA A 356 -26.82 81.29 33.25
CA ALA A 356 -27.96 80.35 33.26
C ALA A 356 -27.88 79.33 32.12
N THR A 357 -27.56 79.82 30.91
CA THR A 357 -27.41 79.00 29.70
C THR A 357 -26.22 78.07 29.82
N GLU A 358 -25.08 78.56 30.31
CA GLU A 358 -23.87 77.75 30.46
C GLU A 358 -24.02 76.67 31.55
N ILE A 359 -24.66 76.98 32.67
CA ILE A 359 -24.98 75.98 33.71
C ILE A 359 -25.90 74.90 33.13
N LYS A 360 -26.90 75.27 32.32
CA LYS A 360 -27.79 74.29 31.67
C LYS A 360 -27.01 73.38 30.71
N ASN A 361 -26.15 73.97 29.88
CA ASN A 361 -25.34 73.22 28.92
C ASN A 361 -24.39 72.24 29.59
N ILE A 362 -23.73 72.64 30.68
CA ILE A 362 -22.78 71.75 31.38
C ILE A 362 -23.51 70.66 32.16
N THR A 363 -24.67 70.96 32.76
CA THR A 363 -25.47 69.97 33.53
C THR A 363 -26.02 68.84 32.65
N GLN A 364 -26.23 69.06 31.35
CA GLN A 364 -26.69 68.04 30.41
C GLN A 364 -25.63 66.98 30.06
N GLN A 365 -24.38 67.13 30.52
CA GLN A 365 -23.26 66.28 30.12
C GLN A 365 -22.98 65.12 31.09
N ASN A 366 -23.98 64.62 31.81
CA ASN A 366 -23.92 63.42 32.68
C ASN A 366 -22.77 63.43 33.70
N TRP A 367 -22.54 64.56 34.38
CA TRP A 367 -21.56 64.67 35.45
C TRP A 367 -22.02 63.98 36.74
N THR A 368 -21.12 63.22 37.37
CA THR A 368 -21.36 62.56 38.65
C THR A 368 -20.58 63.28 39.76
N PRO A 369 -21.20 63.69 40.88
CA PRO A 369 -20.47 64.29 42.00
C PRO A 369 -19.50 63.27 42.62
N SER A 370 -18.33 63.74 43.01
CA SER A 370 -17.25 62.88 43.53
C SER A 370 -16.68 63.35 44.86
N ASP A 371 -16.56 64.66 45.08
CA ASP A 371 -16.04 65.22 46.33
C ASP A 371 -16.56 66.65 46.55
N SER A 372 -16.55 67.10 47.80
CA SER A 372 -16.81 68.48 48.16
C SER A 372 -15.95 68.92 49.34
N ALA A 373 -15.32 70.09 49.22
CA ALA A 373 -14.49 70.68 50.26
C ALA A 373 -14.93 72.12 50.56
N PHE A 374 -14.76 72.52 51.82
CA PHE A 374 -15.15 73.83 52.31
C PHE A 374 -13.98 74.47 53.04
N GLN A 375 -13.67 75.71 52.71
CA GLN A 375 -12.60 76.46 53.36
C GLN A 375 -12.98 77.93 53.50
N ALA A 376 -12.53 78.57 54.58
CA ALA A 376 -12.68 80.00 54.76
C ALA A 376 -11.39 80.70 54.31
N GLU A 377 -11.51 81.79 53.57
CA GLU A 377 -10.37 82.56 53.04
C GLU A 377 -10.72 84.04 53.07
N SER A 378 -9.89 84.86 53.71
CA SER A 378 -10.18 86.26 53.99
C SER A 378 -11.59 86.41 54.60
N ASP A 379 -12.46 87.19 54.00
CA ASP A 379 -13.86 87.41 54.41
C ASP A 379 -14.86 86.53 53.66
N SER A 380 -14.39 85.48 52.98
CA SER A 380 -15.20 84.66 52.08
C SER A 380 -15.22 83.21 52.52
N MET A 381 -16.37 82.57 52.33
CA MET A 381 -16.50 81.13 52.40
C MET A 381 -16.36 80.54 51.00
N ILE A 382 -15.55 79.50 50.86
CA ILE A 382 -15.30 78.84 49.58
C ILE A 382 -15.84 77.42 49.65
N GLY A 383 -16.61 77.03 48.64
CA GLY A 383 -17.00 75.65 48.38
C GLY A 383 -16.34 75.17 47.11
N THR A 384 -15.73 74.00 47.15
CA THR A 384 -15.20 73.33 45.97
C THR A 384 -15.97 72.03 45.79
N TYR A 385 -16.65 71.90 44.66
CA TYR A 385 -17.34 70.68 44.27
C TYR A 385 -16.63 70.05 43.09
N ARG A 386 -16.36 68.74 43.17
CA ARG A 386 -15.70 67.99 42.10
C ARG A 386 -16.68 67.01 41.48
N PHE A 387 -16.75 67.03 40.16
CA PHE A 387 -17.55 66.12 39.36
C PHE A 387 -16.68 65.40 38.34
N ASN A 388 -17.04 64.15 38.05
CA ASN A 388 -16.35 63.34 37.06
C ASN A 388 -17.36 62.79 36.06
N LYS A 389 -16.93 62.59 34.81
CA LYS A 389 -17.65 61.80 33.81
C LYS A 389 -16.65 61.02 32.98
N VAL A 390 -17.08 59.93 32.36
CA VAL A 390 -16.26 59.24 31.36
C VAL A 390 -16.08 60.17 30.16
N SER A 391 -14.84 60.31 29.67
CA SER A 391 -14.58 61.17 28.53
C SER A 391 -15.21 60.58 27.27
N ASN A 392 -15.92 61.40 26.49
CA ASN A 392 -16.57 60.96 25.24
C ASN A 392 -15.57 60.77 24.08
N ARG A 393 -14.29 61.01 24.33
CA ARG A 393 -13.22 60.92 23.34
C ARG A 393 -12.56 59.55 23.47
N SER A 394 -12.95 58.66 22.56
CA SER A 394 -12.48 57.28 22.40
C SER A 394 -10.96 57.16 22.53
N SER A 395 -10.50 56.89 23.75
CA SER A 395 -9.11 56.58 24.08
C SER A 395 -9.12 55.41 25.06
N GLN A 396 -8.38 54.36 24.74
CA GLN A 396 -7.95 53.35 25.71
C GLN A 396 -6.55 53.76 26.21
N PRO A 397 -6.28 53.78 27.53
CA PRO A 397 -7.17 53.46 28.65
C PRO A 397 -8.29 54.49 28.84
N VAL A 398 -9.40 54.08 29.49
CA VAL A 398 -10.55 54.96 29.75
C VAL A 398 -10.10 56.20 30.51
N THR A 399 -10.27 57.37 29.88
CA THR A 399 -10.00 58.67 30.50
C THR A 399 -11.29 59.29 31.04
N TYR A 400 -11.13 60.19 32.01
CA TYR A 400 -12.23 60.90 32.66
C TYR A 400 -12.08 62.39 32.43
N ASP A 401 -13.19 63.07 32.21
CA ASP A 401 -13.21 64.51 32.34
C ASP A 401 -13.51 64.84 33.81
N VAL A 402 -12.78 65.79 34.38
CA VAL A 402 -12.94 66.26 35.76
C VAL A 402 -13.36 67.72 35.74
N TRP A 403 -14.45 68.05 36.41
CA TRP A 403 -14.90 69.41 36.60
C TRP A 403 -14.82 69.79 38.08
N GLU A 404 -13.96 70.76 38.40
CA GLU A 404 -13.91 71.40 39.70
C GLU A 404 -14.62 72.75 39.64
N ARG A 405 -15.62 72.90 40.50
CA ARG A 405 -16.43 74.11 40.64
C ARG A 405 -16.11 74.74 41.99
N GLU A 406 -15.35 75.83 41.95
CA GLU A 406 -14.95 76.59 43.13
C GLU A 406 -15.81 77.86 43.23
N VAL A 407 -16.66 77.95 44.25
CA VAL A 407 -17.57 79.07 44.50
C VAL A 407 -17.11 79.85 45.72
N TRP A 408 -17.05 81.18 45.60
CA TRP A 408 -16.68 82.08 46.68
C TRP A 408 -17.91 82.91 47.05
N MET A 409 -18.40 82.71 48.26
CA MET A 409 -19.49 83.46 48.83
C MET A 409 -18.98 84.43 49.89
N ARG A 410 -19.53 85.64 49.88
CA ARG A 410 -19.30 86.65 50.92
C ARG A 410 -20.65 87.14 51.42
N GLU A 411 -20.71 87.44 52.70
CA GLU A 411 -21.88 88.10 53.27
C GLU A 411 -21.92 89.59 52.87
N ASN A 412 -23.06 90.04 52.37
CA ASN A 412 -23.30 91.44 52.05
C ASN A 412 -23.73 92.23 53.31
N ASP A 413 -23.87 93.56 53.16
CA ASP A 413 -24.28 94.45 54.26
C ASP A 413 -25.70 94.15 54.82
N LYS A 414 -26.48 93.30 54.13
CA LYS A 414 -27.82 92.84 54.53
C LYS A 414 -27.81 91.45 55.16
N SER A 415 -26.64 90.94 55.54
CA SER A 415 -26.46 89.58 56.11
C SER A 415 -26.90 88.45 55.17
N GLN A 416 -26.84 88.66 53.85
CA GLN A 416 -27.10 87.64 52.84
C GLN A 416 -25.80 87.19 52.19
N TRP A 417 -25.65 85.89 51.96
CA TRP A 417 -24.47 85.32 51.33
C TRP A 417 -24.62 85.32 49.81
N GLU A 418 -23.69 85.99 49.14
CA GLU A 418 -23.71 86.17 47.69
C GLU A 418 -22.45 85.61 47.04
N VAL A 419 -22.63 84.91 45.92
CA VAL A 419 -21.55 84.50 45.01
C VAL A 419 -21.00 85.73 44.31
N HIS A 420 -19.81 86.13 44.70
CA HIS A 420 -19.09 87.21 44.03
C HIS A 420 -18.04 86.68 43.05
N ARG A 421 -17.62 85.41 43.20
CA ARG A 421 -16.65 84.76 42.32
C ARG A 421 -16.95 83.27 42.18
N GLU A 422 -16.78 82.76 40.97
CA GLU A 422 -16.89 81.34 40.68
C GLU A 422 -15.85 80.94 39.61
N ILE A 423 -15.24 79.77 39.79
CA ILE A 423 -14.22 79.24 38.88
C ILE A 423 -14.60 77.81 38.53
N TRP A 424 -14.65 77.51 37.24
CA TRP A 424 -14.84 76.17 36.70
C TRP A 424 -13.54 75.72 36.07
N ARG A 425 -12.89 74.72 36.64
CA ARG A 425 -11.73 74.07 36.04
C ARG A 425 -12.20 72.75 35.45
N ILE A 426 -12.13 72.63 34.13
CA ILE A 426 -12.56 71.44 33.41
C ILE A 426 -11.31 70.83 32.79
N TYR A 427 -10.87 69.72 33.37
CA TYR A 427 -9.78 68.90 32.87
C TYR A 427 -10.37 67.85 31.93
N GLU A 428 -9.97 67.86 30.67
CA GLU A 428 -10.38 66.83 29.70
C GLU A 428 -9.30 65.73 29.63
N GLU A 429 -9.73 64.49 29.42
CA GLU A 429 -8.84 63.33 29.16
C GLU A 429 -7.86 62.99 30.30
N VAL A 430 -8.30 63.07 31.56
CA VAL A 430 -7.48 62.73 32.74
C VAL A 430 -7.44 61.20 32.93
N PRO A 431 -6.25 60.56 33.04
CA PRO A 431 -6.15 59.14 33.36
C PRO A 431 -6.68 58.83 34.77
N ARG A 432 -7.32 57.67 34.94
CA ARG A 432 -7.75 57.20 36.27
C ARG A 432 -6.53 56.72 37.06
N TYR A 433 -6.15 57.42 38.12
CA TYR A 433 -5.20 56.95 39.13
C TYR A 433 -5.94 56.57 40.41
#